data_AF-A0A258JZN1-F1
#
_entry.id   AF-A0A258JZN1-F1
#
_cell.length_a   1.000
_cell.length_b   1.000
_cell.length_c   1.000
_cell.angle_alpha   90.00
_cell.angle_beta   90.00
_cell.angle_gamma   90.00
#
_symmetry.space_group_name_H-M   'P 1'
#
loop_
_entity.id
_entity.type
_entity.pdbx_description
1 polymer ?
#
loop_
_entity_poly.entity_id
_entity_poly.type
_entity_poly.pdbx_seq_one_letter_code
_entity_poly.pdbx_strand_id
1 'polypeptide(L)'
;MTDKQQQHIEKKKSLIALSKVAKEIQELEDEPRNINSILIEDFYSKGEHQEFNTFQEWIKQGKRVKKGEKAFLVWGRKRKSNQDQATAEPQTKEEKEFSFFPLCYLFSNAQVQTADAKN
;
A
#
# COMPACT_ATOMS: atom_id res chain seq x y z
N MET A 1 -20.06 -14.67 0.23
CA MET A 1 -18.96 -13.70 0.01
C MET A 1 -18.02 -14.30 -1.02
N THR A 2 -17.54 -13.52 -1.98
CA THR A 2 -16.57 -14.05 -2.97
C THR A 2 -15.16 -14.03 -2.39
N ASP A 3 -14.30 -14.99 -2.76
CA ASP A 3 -12.89 -15.04 -2.29
C ASP A 3 -12.15 -13.72 -2.49
N LYS A 4 -12.48 -12.98 -3.57
CA LYS A 4 -11.90 -11.66 -3.86
C LYS A 4 -12.29 -10.59 -2.84
N GLN A 5 -13.55 -10.61 -2.35
CA GLN A 5 -14.00 -9.69 -1.30
C GLN A 5 -13.28 -10.00 0.01
N GLN A 6 -13.12 -11.28 0.34
CA GLN A 6 -12.41 -11.70 1.54
C GLN A 6 -10.94 -11.25 1.52
N GLN A 7 -10.23 -11.50 0.41
CA GLN A 7 -8.85 -11.04 0.23
C GLN A 7 -8.71 -9.52 0.35
N HIS A 8 -9.68 -8.75 -0.14
CA HIS A 8 -9.67 -7.30 -0.02
C HIS A 8 -9.80 -6.85 1.44
N ILE A 9 -10.70 -7.47 2.21
CA ILE A 9 -10.87 -7.19 3.64
C ILE A 9 -9.58 -7.52 4.41
N GLU A 10 -8.96 -8.66 4.13
CA GLU A 10 -7.72 -9.08 4.79
C GLU A 10 -6.54 -8.16 4.49
N LYS A 11 -6.39 -7.74 3.23
CA LYS A 11 -5.39 -6.74 2.84
C LYS A 11 -5.59 -5.42 3.57
N LYS A 12 -6.84 -4.96 3.68
CA LYS A 12 -7.18 -3.73 4.40
C LYS A 12 -6.88 -3.86 5.89
N LYS A 13 -7.27 -4.97 6.52
CA LYS A 13 -6.95 -5.26 7.94
C LYS A 13 -5.45 -5.27 8.20
N SER A 14 -4.69 -5.92 7.33
CA SER A 14 -3.23 -6.00 7.45
C SER A 14 -2.59 -4.61 7.32
N LEU A 15 -3.05 -3.79 6.37
CA LEU A 15 -2.53 -2.43 6.20
C LEU A 15 -2.91 -1.52 7.37
N ILE A 16 -4.11 -1.67 7.94
CA ILE A 16 -4.51 -0.95 9.16
C ILE A 16 -3.59 -1.32 10.33
N ALA A 17 -3.28 -2.61 10.51
CA ALA A 17 -2.36 -3.04 11.57
C ALA A 17 -0.96 -2.42 11.40
N LEU A 18 -0.40 -2.44 10.19
CA LEU A 18 0.87 -1.75 9.91
C LEU A 18 0.78 -0.24 10.13
N SER A 19 -0.35 0.37 9.77
CA SER A 19 -0.56 1.82 9.94
C SER A 19 -0.67 2.24 11.40
N LYS A 20 -1.11 1.35 12.30
CA LYS A 20 -1.08 1.61 13.74
C LYS A 20 0.36 1.72 14.23
N VAL A 21 1.21 0.77 13.87
CA VAL A 21 2.65 0.83 14.20
C VAL A 21 3.31 2.04 13.56
N ALA A 22 2.97 2.37 12.30
CA ALA A 22 3.48 3.57 11.65
C ALA A 22 3.05 4.87 12.35
N LYS A 23 1.83 4.94 12.91
CA LYS A 23 1.37 6.07 13.72
C LYS A 23 2.15 6.16 15.04
N GLU A 24 2.42 5.04 15.71
CA GLU A 24 3.26 5.03 16.92
C GLU A 24 4.67 5.55 16.62
N ILE A 25 5.28 5.15 15.50
CA ILE A 25 6.57 5.68 15.04
C ILE A 25 6.47 7.19 14.77
N GLN A 26 5.42 7.63 14.06
CA GLN A 26 5.17 9.04 13.76
C GLN A 26 5.07 9.91 15.03
N GLU A 27 4.45 9.40 16.09
CA GLU A 27 4.29 10.10 17.37
C GLU A 27 5.58 10.17 18.20
N LEU A 28 6.51 9.23 17.98
CA LEU A 28 7.80 9.17 18.66
C LEU A 28 8.89 9.99 17.96
N GLU A 29 8.69 10.36 16.70
CA GLU A 29 9.65 11.12 15.90
C GLU A 29 9.42 12.63 15.97
N ASP A 30 10.52 13.38 16.00
CA ASP A 30 10.48 14.85 15.98
C ASP A 30 10.13 15.43 14.60
N GLU A 31 10.37 14.68 13.53
CA GLU A 31 10.15 15.11 12.15
C GLU A 31 8.78 14.67 11.61
N PRO A 32 7.94 15.58 11.08
CA PRO A 32 6.62 15.23 10.61
C PRO A 32 6.68 14.45 9.28
N ARG A 33 6.75 13.12 9.37
CA ARG A 33 6.55 12.20 8.24
C ARG A 33 5.08 11.82 8.10
N ASN A 34 4.65 11.48 6.89
CA ASN A 34 3.30 10.93 6.68
C ASN A 34 3.32 9.40 6.79
N ILE A 35 2.16 8.79 7.08
CA ILE A 35 2.03 7.34 7.27
C ILE A 35 2.55 6.54 6.06
N ASN A 36 2.31 7.01 4.83
CA ASN A 36 2.79 6.31 3.64
C ASN A 36 4.33 6.35 3.52
N SER A 37 4.97 7.47 3.88
CA SER A 37 6.43 7.59 3.94
C SER A 37 7.01 6.60 4.93
N ILE A 38 6.46 6.54 6.15
CA ILE A 38 6.90 5.58 7.18
C ILE A 38 6.70 4.13 6.71
N LEU A 39 5.55 3.80 6.10
CA LEU A 39 5.31 2.47 5.53
C LEU A 39 6.36 2.09 4.48
N ILE A 40 6.71 3.02 3.60
CA ILE A 40 7.69 2.76 2.54
C ILE A 40 9.09 2.66 3.12
N GLU A 41 9.53 3.62 3.92
CA GLU A 41 10.91 3.76 4.40
C GLU A 41 11.24 2.70 5.46
N ASP A 42 10.38 2.54 6.47
CA ASP A 42 10.69 1.69 7.63
C ASP A 42 10.26 0.22 7.44
N PHE A 43 9.19 -0.03 6.68
CA PHE A 43 8.66 -1.39 6.51
C PHE A 43 9.06 -2.04 5.19
N TYR A 44 9.03 -1.29 4.08
CA TYR A 44 9.18 -1.86 2.74
C TYR A 44 10.59 -1.70 2.14
N SER A 45 11.30 -0.61 2.47
CA SER A 45 12.61 -0.30 1.91
C SER A 45 13.72 -1.13 2.56
N LYS A 46 13.81 -2.40 2.19
CA LYS A 46 14.81 -3.35 2.70
C LYS A 46 15.65 -3.92 1.57
N GLY A 47 16.97 -3.77 1.67
CA GLY A 47 17.94 -4.33 0.73
C GLY A 47 17.79 -3.75 -0.68
N GLU A 48 17.30 -4.56 -1.61
CA GLU A 48 17.15 -4.18 -3.03
C GLU A 48 15.91 -3.33 -3.31
N HIS A 49 14.97 -3.23 -2.36
CA HIS A 49 13.78 -2.41 -2.48
C HIS A 49 14.08 -0.96 -2.07
N GLN A 50 14.20 -0.07 -3.05
CA GLN A 50 14.58 1.34 -2.83
C GLN A 50 13.61 2.31 -3.50
N GLU A 51 13.09 1.96 -4.68
CA GLU A 51 12.13 2.78 -5.41
C GLU A 51 10.80 2.07 -5.51
N PHE A 52 9.71 2.78 -5.24
CA PHE A 52 8.36 2.23 -5.30
C PHE A 52 7.51 3.08 -6.24
N ASN A 53 6.92 2.43 -7.25
CA ASN A 53 6.01 3.07 -8.18
C ASN A 53 4.79 2.18 -8.41
N THR A 54 3.69 2.77 -8.85
CA THR A 54 2.54 2.01 -9.33
C THR A 54 2.90 1.24 -10.60
N PHE A 55 2.11 0.21 -10.91
CA PHE A 55 2.27 -0.56 -12.15
C PHE A 55 2.30 0.33 -13.41
N GLN A 56 1.44 1.34 -13.47
CA GLN A 56 1.35 2.26 -14.62
C GLN A 56 2.58 3.16 -14.72
N GLU A 57 3.11 3.63 -13.60
CA GLU A 57 4.34 4.44 -13.58
C GLU A 57 5.56 3.63 -14.04
N TRP A 58 5.66 2.37 -13.65
CA TRP A 58 6.73 1.50 -14.16
C TRP A 58 6.66 1.31 -15.68
N ILE A 59 5.45 1.12 -16.24
CA ILE A 59 5.26 1.03 -17.69
C ILE A 59 5.72 2.32 -18.38
N LYS A 60 5.36 3.49 -17.83
CA LYS A 60 5.81 4.78 -18.36
C LYS A 60 7.34 4.94 -18.34
N GLN A 61 8.01 4.30 -17.39
CA GLN A 61 9.46 4.24 -17.29
C GLN A 61 10.10 3.14 -18.15
N GLY A 62 9.33 2.45 -19.01
CA GLY A 62 9.86 1.37 -19.86
C GLY A 62 10.18 0.08 -19.09
N LYS A 63 9.63 -0.09 -17.88
CA LYS A 63 9.79 -1.29 -17.06
C LYS A 63 8.46 -2.04 -16.95
N ARG A 64 8.53 -3.34 -16.70
CA ARG A 64 7.37 -4.22 -16.47
C ARG A 64 7.55 -4.99 -15.19
N VAL A 65 6.49 -5.13 -14.39
CA VAL A 65 6.50 -5.97 -13.20
C VAL A 65 6.64 -7.44 -13.61
N LYS A 66 7.54 -8.18 -12.94
CA LYS A 66 7.76 -9.60 -13.17
C LYS A 66 6.49 -10.39 -12.82
N LYS A 67 6.22 -11.48 -13.56
CA LYS A 67 5.01 -12.28 -13.36
C LYS A 67 5.05 -12.97 -11.99
N GLY A 68 3.96 -12.83 -11.21
CA GLY A 68 3.82 -13.48 -9.89
C GLY A 68 4.25 -12.61 -8.71
N GLU A 69 4.81 -11.43 -8.97
CA GLU A 69 5.18 -10.48 -7.93
C GLU A 69 3.98 -9.92 -7.18
N LYS A 70 4.16 -9.71 -5.87
CA LYS A 70 3.13 -9.16 -4.98
C LYS A 70 3.38 -7.67 -4.75
N ALA A 71 2.35 -6.86 -4.90
CA ALA A 71 2.42 -5.44 -4.60
C ALA A 71 2.53 -5.15 -3.10
N PHE A 72 3.28 -4.11 -2.79
CA PHE A 72 3.27 -3.42 -1.51
C PHE A 72 2.02 -2.53 -1.42
N LEU A 73 1.38 -2.51 -0.25
CA LEU A 73 0.12 -1.82 -0.06
C LEU A 73 0.36 -0.51 0.67
N VAL A 74 -0.20 0.58 0.15
CA VAL A 74 -0.23 1.88 0.83
C VAL A 74 -1.62 2.50 0.72
N TRP A 75 -1.88 3.56 1.48
CA TRP A 75 -3.16 4.26 1.37
C TRP A 75 -3.17 5.18 0.16
N GLY A 76 -4.17 5.00 -0.71
CA GLY A 76 -4.44 5.91 -1.80
C GLY A 76 -5.14 7.19 -1.34
N ARG A 77 -5.33 8.13 -2.26
CA ARG A 77 -6.00 9.41 -1.96
C ARG A 77 -7.43 9.16 -1.44
N LYS A 78 -7.79 9.85 -0.34
CA LYS A 78 -9.13 9.84 0.26
C LYS A 78 -10.21 10.10 -0.81
N ARG A 79 -11.24 9.24 -0.88
CA ARG A 79 -12.36 9.42 -1.80
C ARG A 79 -13.33 10.47 -1.25
N LYS A 80 -13.89 11.31 -2.12
CA LYS A 80 -14.85 12.38 -1.73
C LYS A 80 -16.27 11.85 -1.46
N SER A 81 -16.65 10.69 -1.98
CA SER A 81 -17.96 10.06 -1.74
C SER A 81 -17.81 8.81 -0.87
N ASN A 82 -18.56 8.78 0.23
CA ASN A 82 -18.65 7.66 1.19
C ASN A 82 -19.44 6.44 0.67
N GLN A 83 -19.69 6.35 -0.64
CA GLN A 83 -20.70 5.41 -1.13
C GLN A 83 -20.24 3.97 -1.24
N ASP A 84 -18.95 3.66 -1.09
CA ASP A 84 -18.47 2.30 -1.27
C ASP A 84 -17.48 1.85 -0.18
N GLN A 85 -17.92 0.81 0.55
CA GLN A 85 -17.13 -0.22 1.24
C GLN A 85 -16.76 0.02 2.72
N ALA A 86 -17.77 -0.05 3.58
CA ALA A 86 -17.66 -0.71 4.88
C ALA A 86 -18.19 -2.15 4.74
N THR A 87 -17.34 -3.09 4.31
CA THR A 87 -17.67 -4.54 4.30
C THR A 87 -17.32 -5.24 5.63
N ALA A 88 -16.76 -4.50 6.57
CA ALA A 88 -16.64 -4.87 7.98
C ALA A 88 -17.00 -3.64 8.81
N GLU A 89 -17.81 -3.80 9.85
CA GLU A 89 -18.06 -2.73 10.81
C GLU A 89 -16.73 -2.36 11.49
N PRO A 90 -16.29 -1.09 11.43
CA PRO A 90 -15.06 -0.67 12.09
C PRO A 90 -15.22 -0.85 13.60
N GLN A 91 -14.30 -1.58 14.23
CA GLN A 91 -14.33 -1.86 15.67
C GLN A 91 -13.67 -0.73 16.47
N THR A 92 -12.81 0.06 15.84
CA THR A 92 -12.05 1.15 16.47
C THR A 92 -12.19 2.48 15.71
N LYS A 93 -11.89 3.60 16.39
CA LYS A 93 -11.90 4.94 15.77
C LYS A 93 -10.86 5.04 14.65
N GLU A 94 -9.67 4.43 14.82
CA GLU A 94 -8.64 4.43 13.77
C GLU A 94 -9.06 3.60 12.55
N GLU A 95 -9.70 2.45 12.74
CA GLU A 95 -10.25 1.66 11.61
C GLU A 95 -11.28 2.45 10.80
N LYS A 96 -12.11 3.24 11.49
CA LYS A 96 -13.05 4.13 10.84
C LYS A 96 -12.33 5.23 10.04
N GLU A 97 -11.23 5.78 10.55
CA GLU A 97 -10.43 6.77 9.82
C GLU A 97 -9.85 6.20 8.51
N PHE A 98 -9.23 5.02 8.57
CA PHE A 98 -8.65 4.37 7.39
C PHE A 98 -9.70 3.79 6.45
N SER A 99 -10.95 3.64 6.89
CA SER A 99 -12.04 3.09 6.06
C SER A 99 -12.27 3.91 4.78
N PHE A 100 -12.02 5.23 4.83
CA PHE A 100 -12.21 6.17 3.73
C PHE A 100 -11.07 6.20 2.69
N PHE A 101 -9.96 5.53 2.99
CA PHE A 101 -8.80 5.48 2.12
C PHE A 101 -8.82 4.18 1.31
N PRO A 102 -8.76 4.25 -0.04
CA PRO A 102 -8.63 3.06 -0.86
C PRO A 102 -7.23 2.45 -0.73
N LEU A 103 -7.11 1.16 -1.02
CA LEU A 103 -5.80 0.52 -1.17
C LEU A 103 -5.13 0.99 -2.47
N CYS A 104 -3.85 1.33 -2.39
CA CYS A 104 -2.96 1.58 -3.51
C CYS A 104 -1.90 0.47 -3.58
N TYR A 105 -1.58 0.05 -4.80
CA TYR A 105 -0.66 -1.05 -5.06
C TYR A 105 0.62 -0.51 -5.68
N LEU A 106 1.72 -0.60 -4.94
CA LEU A 106 3.05 -0.22 -5.38
C LEU A 106 3.90 -1.46 -5.65
N PHE A 107 4.85 -1.33 -6.54
CA PHE A 107 5.86 -2.33 -6.83
C PHE A 107 7.23 -1.69 -6.70
N SER A 108 8.18 -2.45 -6.17
CA SER A 108 9.55 -1.97 -6.02
C SER A 108 10.37 -2.11 -7.31
N ASN A 109 11.51 -1.42 -7.39
CA ASN A 109 12.52 -1.60 -8.43
C ASN A 109 13.01 -3.06 -8.57
N ALA A 110 13.09 -3.82 -7.47
CA ALA A 110 13.52 -5.22 -7.50
C ALA A 110 12.51 -6.17 -8.19
N GLN A 111 11.24 -5.75 -8.25
CA GLN A 111 10.12 -6.53 -8.79
C GLN A 111 9.85 -6.25 -10.27
N VAL A 112 10.60 -5.32 -10.87
CA VAL A 112 10.44 -4.97 -12.28
C VAL A 112 11.63 -5.45 -13.10
N GLN A 113 11.40 -5.60 -14.38
CA GLN A 113 12.42 -5.87 -15.40
C GLN A 113 12.25 -4.87 -16.54
N THR A 114 13.32 -4.59 -17.27
CA THR A 114 13.23 -3.74 -18.46
C THR A 114 12.29 -4.38 -19.49
N ALA A 115 11.52 -3.56 -20.20
CA ALA A 115 10.58 -4.07 -21.20
C ALA A 115 11.29 -4.87 -22.32
N ASP A 116 12.54 -4.54 -22.62
CA ASP A 116 13.38 -5.18 -23.64
C ASP A 116 14.08 -6.46 -23.16
N ALA A 117 14.10 -6.74 -21.85
CA ALA A 117 14.59 -8.01 -21.35
C ALA A 117 13.62 -9.12 -21.78
N LYS A 118 13.92 -9.75 -22.92
CA LYS A 118 13.19 -10.92 -23.45
C LYS A 118 13.05 -11.96 -22.34
N ASN A 119 11.81 -12.43 -22.14
CA ASN A 119 11.57 -13.67 -21.40
C ASN A 119 12.14 -14.85 -22.18
#